data_AF-A0A6M1U7I2-F1
#
_entry.id   AF-A0A6M1U7I2-F1
#
_cell.length_a   1.000
_cell.length_b   1.000
_cell.length_c   1.000
_cell.angle_alpha   90.00
_cell.angle_beta   90.00
_cell.angle_gamma   90.00
#
_symmetry.space_group_name_H-M   'P 1'
#
loop_
_entity.id
_entity.type
_entity.pdbx_description
1 polymer ?
#
loop_
_entity_poly.entity_id
_entity_poly.type
_entity_poly.pdbx_seq_one_letter_code
_entity_poly.pdbx_strand_id
1 'polypeptide(L)'
;MALTLRSLLVLVLLALPLPLLAATVEGRARAVDGDTLEVAGVKVRLFGVDAPELDQPCERGGRRWACGRAAREELAGIVGRKRLSCAVQDVDRYGRAVAVCAAGGEDVGALMVRRGMAVAYLRYSSRYTNAEAAARAEGVGLWAADWVAPEDYRQAEEAQAVPDADCAIKGNVGAGGRRIYHLPGQADYAATRINPRKGEQWFCSEAEARAAGFRRASR
;
A
#
# COMPACT_ATOMS: atom_id res chain seq x y z
N MET A 1 24.36 -33.59 -72.15
CA MET A 1 24.60 -33.90 -70.73
C MET A 1 24.91 -32.61 -69.99
N ALA A 2 24.05 -32.16 -69.08
CA ALA A 2 24.37 -31.43 -67.85
C ALA A 2 23.09 -30.80 -67.28
N LEU A 3 22.46 -31.51 -66.32
CA LEU A 3 21.55 -30.89 -65.34
C LEU A 3 22.43 -30.18 -64.31
N THR A 4 22.15 -28.93 -63.96
CA THR A 4 22.66 -28.31 -62.73
C THR A 4 21.48 -27.88 -61.86
N LEU A 5 21.15 -28.73 -60.90
CA LEU A 5 20.21 -28.45 -59.82
C LEU A 5 20.92 -27.51 -58.82
N ARG A 6 20.54 -26.23 -58.79
CA ARG A 6 20.99 -25.29 -57.75
C ARG A 6 20.14 -25.52 -56.50
N SER A 7 20.64 -26.35 -55.57
CA SER A 7 20.06 -26.48 -54.24
C SER A 7 20.26 -25.18 -53.46
N LEU A 8 19.20 -24.40 -53.29
CA LEU A 8 19.14 -23.32 -52.29
C LEU A 8 19.01 -23.96 -50.91
N LEU A 9 20.11 -23.98 -50.15
CA LEU A 9 20.08 -24.29 -48.72
C LEU A 9 19.50 -23.07 -47.99
N VAL A 10 18.18 -23.08 -47.75
CA VAL A 10 17.56 -22.08 -46.87
C VAL A 10 17.84 -22.48 -45.44
N LEU A 11 18.84 -21.83 -44.83
CA LEU A 11 19.16 -21.99 -43.41
C LEU A 11 18.07 -21.30 -42.58
N VAL A 12 17.02 -22.03 -42.21
CA VAL A 12 16.01 -21.56 -41.26
C VAL A 12 16.66 -21.50 -39.88
N LEU A 13 17.13 -20.32 -39.46
CA LEU A 13 17.47 -20.05 -38.07
C LEU A 13 16.19 -20.17 -37.23
N LEU A 14 15.98 -21.33 -36.60
CA LEU A 14 15.01 -21.45 -35.51
C LEU A 14 15.50 -20.56 -34.36
N ALA A 15 14.92 -19.37 -34.23
CA ALA A 15 15.04 -18.55 -33.03
C ALA A 15 14.38 -19.31 -31.87
N LEU A 16 15.17 -20.07 -31.11
CA LEU A 16 14.72 -20.68 -29.86
C LEU A 16 14.40 -19.56 -28.87
N PRO A 17 13.17 -19.49 -28.33
CA PRO A 17 12.82 -18.48 -27.34
C PRO A 17 13.66 -18.74 -26.08
N LEU A 18 14.55 -17.80 -25.76
CA LEU A 18 15.24 -17.79 -24.47
C LEU A 18 14.17 -17.62 -23.38
N PRO A 19 14.05 -18.54 -22.42
CA PRO A 19 13.14 -18.34 -21.31
C PRO A 19 13.57 -17.08 -20.55
N LEU A 20 12.67 -16.10 -20.49
CA LEU A 20 12.84 -14.94 -19.62
C LEU A 20 12.75 -15.47 -18.19
N LEU A 21 13.89 -15.72 -17.55
CA LEU A 21 13.92 -16.06 -16.13
C LEU A 21 13.33 -14.87 -15.37
N ALA A 22 12.15 -15.06 -14.78
CA ALA A 22 11.59 -14.09 -13.86
C ALA A 22 12.62 -13.83 -12.76
N ALA A 23 12.95 -12.57 -12.51
CA ALA A 23 13.92 -12.23 -11.49
C ALA A 23 13.42 -12.76 -10.14
N THR A 24 14.26 -13.55 -9.47
CA THR A 24 13.97 -14.07 -8.13
C THR A 24 14.90 -13.43 -7.11
N VAL A 25 14.34 -13.03 -5.97
CA VAL A 25 15.10 -12.61 -4.80
C VAL A 25 15.00 -13.72 -3.78
N GLU A 26 16.15 -14.24 -3.34
CA GLU A 26 16.19 -15.36 -2.39
C GLU A 26 17.09 -15.05 -1.21
N GLY A 27 16.66 -15.47 -0.02
CA GLY A 27 17.48 -15.30 1.18
C GLY A 27 16.71 -15.29 2.48
N ARG A 28 17.41 -14.98 3.57
CA ARG A 28 16.75 -14.70 4.85
C ARG A 28 16.00 -13.38 4.73
N ALA A 29 14.82 -13.34 5.35
CA ALA A 29 13.97 -12.17 5.33
C ALA A 29 13.77 -11.58 6.73
N ARG A 30 13.54 -10.27 6.77
CA ARG A 30 13.08 -9.53 7.95
C ARG A 30 11.85 -8.71 7.56
N ALA A 31 10.81 -8.70 8.40
CA ALA A 31 9.68 -7.79 8.23
C ALA A 31 10.07 -6.34 8.57
N VAL A 32 9.85 -5.45 7.60
CA VAL A 32 9.99 -4.00 7.76
C VAL A 32 8.70 -3.43 8.33
N ASP A 33 7.57 -3.77 7.73
CA ASP A 33 6.19 -3.46 8.14
C ASP A 33 5.27 -4.66 7.82
N GLY A 34 3.96 -4.45 7.64
CA GLY A 34 2.98 -5.52 7.40
C GLY A 34 2.92 -6.04 5.96
N ASP A 35 3.50 -5.35 4.97
CA ASP A 35 3.53 -5.80 3.57
C ASP A 35 4.91 -5.68 2.90
N THR A 36 5.93 -5.21 3.64
CA THR A 36 7.30 -5.02 3.16
C THR A 36 8.29 -5.89 3.95
N LEU A 37 9.11 -6.61 3.19
CA LEU A 37 10.22 -7.43 3.64
C LEU A 37 11.55 -6.80 3.21
N GLU A 38 12.61 -7.11 3.94
CA GLU A 38 13.98 -7.03 3.45
C GLU A 38 14.53 -8.45 3.29
N VAL A 39 14.88 -8.85 2.07
CA VAL A 39 15.35 -10.19 1.73
C VAL A 39 16.76 -10.08 1.18
N ALA A 40 17.75 -10.61 1.92
CA ALA A 40 19.17 -10.49 1.56
C ALA A 40 19.62 -9.06 1.20
N GLY A 41 19.10 -8.05 1.92
CA GLY A 41 19.42 -6.63 1.69
C GLY A 41 18.58 -5.94 0.61
N VAL A 42 17.71 -6.67 -0.09
CA VAL A 42 16.77 -6.12 -1.08
C VAL A 42 15.43 -5.84 -0.42
N LYS A 43 14.89 -4.62 -0.57
CA LYS A 43 13.53 -4.31 -0.14
C LYS A 43 12.51 -4.91 -1.10
N VAL A 44 11.59 -5.69 -0.56
CA VAL A 44 10.55 -6.41 -1.31
C VAL A 44 9.19 -6.04 -0.74
N ARG A 45 8.31 -5.47 -1.57
CA ARG A 45 6.89 -5.32 -1.27
C ARG A 45 6.14 -6.58 -1.71
N LEU A 46 5.27 -7.10 -0.86
CA LEU A 46 4.39 -8.20 -1.22
C LEU A 46 3.40 -7.76 -2.30
N PHE A 47 3.41 -8.44 -3.43
CA PHE A 47 2.51 -8.16 -4.54
C PHE A 47 1.06 -8.44 -4.16
N GLY A 48 0.15 -7.50 -4.42
CA GLY A 48 -1.30 -7.69 -4.23
C GLY A 48 -1.76 -7.75 -2.76
N VAL A 49 -0.91 -7.36 -1.81
CA VAL A 49 -1.23 -7.27 -0.38
C VAL A 49 -1.22 -5.80 0.04
N ASP A 50 -2.17 -5.42 0.89
CA ASP A 50 -2.17 -4.12 1.55
C ASP A 50 -2.33 -4.30 3.06
N ALA A 51 -1.34 -3.89 3.84
CA ALA A 51 -1.33 -4.04 5.30
C ALA A 51 -1.48 -2.69 5.99
N PRO A 52 -2.00 -2.64 7.22
CA PRO A 52 -2.08 -1.39 7.98
C PRO A 52 -0.71 -0.74 8.16
N GLU A 53 -0.65 0.59 8.06
CA GLU A 53 0.59 1.35 8.30
C GLU A 53 1.08 1.14 9.74
N LEU A 54 2.39 1.23 9.98
CA LEU A 54 2.99 0.88 11.28
C LEU A 54 2.40 1.62 12.49
N ASP A 55 1.96 2.86 12.29
CA ASP A 55 1.32 3.70 13.28
C ASP A 55 -0.22 3.65 13.23
N GLN A 56 -0.78 2.96 12.24
CA GLN A 56 -2.21 2.81 12.07
C GLN A 56 -2.84 2.10 13.27
N PRO A 57 -3.83 2.73 13.91
CA PRO A 57 -4.59 2.11 14.97
C PRO A 57 -5.83 1.39 14.45
N CYS A 58 -6.28 0.42 15.24
CA CYS A 58 -7.58 -0.21 15.10
C CYS A 58 -8.24 -0.28 16.48
N GLU A 59 -9.54 -0.53 16.53
CA GLU A 59 -10.30 -0.61 17.78
C GLU A 59 -11.00 -1.97 17.91
N ARG A 60 -10.96 -2.58 19.10
CA ARG A 60 -11.68 -3.82 19.37
C ARG A 60 -12.31 -3.75 20.75
N GLY A 61 -13.63 -3.79 20.81
CA GLY A 61 -14.38 -3.72 22.08
C GLY A 61 -14.07 -2.44 22.87
N GLY A 62 -14.03 -1.28 22.20
CA GLY A 62 -13.73 0.01 22.83
C GLY A 62 -12.27 0.24 23.19
N ARG A 63 -11.36 -0.68 22.82
CA ARG A 63 -9.92 -0.56 23.11
C ARG A 63 -9.12 -0.43 21.82
N ARG A 64 -8.33 0.64 21.75
CA ARG A 64 -7.39 0.88 20.66
C ARG A 64 -6.20 -0.07 20.76
N TRP A 65 -5.78 -0.63 19.63
CA TRP A 65 -4.58 -1.45 19.48
C TRP A 65 -3.80 -1.06 18.21
N ALA A 66 -2.52 -1.39 18.18
CA ALA A 66 -1.61 -1.01 17.10
C ALA A 66 -1.60 -2.07 15.99
N CYS A 67 -2.65 -2.09 15.16
CA CYS A 67 -2.82 -3.12 14.15
C CYS A 67 -1.70 -3.15 13.09
N GLY A 68 -1.08 -2.02 12.76
CA GLY A 68 0.10 -2.00 11.90
C GLY A 68 1.31 -2.74 12.47
N ARG A 69 1.61 -2.52 13.76
CA ARG A 69 2.70 -3.25 14.43
C ARG A 69 2.38 -4.73 14.57
N ALA A 70 1.14 -5.07 14.87
CA ALA A 70 0.70 -6.46 14.93
C ALA A 70 0.81 -7.15 13.56
N ALA A 71 0.46 -6.47 12.46
CA ALA A 71 0.65 -7.00 11.11
C ALA A 71 2.13 -7.25 10.78
N ARG A 72 3.02 -6.32 11.16
CA ARG A 72 4.47 -6.53 11.04
C ARG A 72 4.94 -7.73 11.86
N GLU A 73 4.45 -7.89 13.09
CA GLU A 73 4.80 -9.01 13.97
C GLU A 73 4.32 -10.34 13.40
N GLU A 74 3.12 -10.38 12.82
CA GLU A 74 2.59 -11.53 12.10
C GLU A 74 3.49 -11.90 10.90
N LEU A 75 3.85 -10.91 10.07
CA LEU A 75 4.76 -11.12 8.95
C LEU A 75 6.12 -11.65 9.42
N ALA A 76 6.66 -11.08 10.50
CA ALA A 76 7.90 -11.54 11.11
C ALA A 76 7.80 -13.00 11.60
N GLY A 77 6.66 -13.40 12.17
CA GLY A 77 6.39 -14.77 12.60
C GLY A 77 6.29 -15.76 11.44
N ILE A 78 5.61 -15.38 10.35
CA ILE A 78 5.48 -16.20 9.14
C ILE A 78 6.85 -16.50 8.53
N VAL A 79 7.69 -15.46 8.36
CA VAL A 79 9.02 -15.62 7.75
C VAL A 79 10.03 -16.23 8.72
N GLY A 80 9.98 -15.87 10.01
CA GLY A 80 10.84 -16.40 11.06
C GLY A 80 12.31 -16.44 10.66
N ARG A 81 12.95 -17.62 10.82
CA ARG A 81 14.33 -17.88 10.36
C ARG A 81 14.39 -18.54 8.98
N LYS A 82 13.27 -18.65 8.27
CA LYS A 82 13.17 -19.36 6.98
C LYS A 82 13.92 -18.58 5.89
N ARG A 83 14.31 -19.29 4.84
CA ARG A 83 14.72 -18.67 3.57
C ARG A 83 13.46 -18.47 2.73
N LEU A 84 13.35 -17.31 2.12
CA LEU A 84 12.30 -16.98 1.18
C LEU A 84 12.80 -17.12 -0.25
N SER A 85 11.88 -17.43 -1.15
CA SER A 85 12.02 -17.22 -2.60
C SER A 85 10.91 -16.27 -3.04
N CYS A 86 11.28 -15.14 -3.63
CA CYS A 86 10.38 -14.08 -4.04
C CYS A 86 10.45 -13.89 -5.55
N ALA A 87 9.38 -14.24 -6.26
CA ALA A 87 9.26 -14.05 -7.70
C ALA A 87 8.81 -12.62 -8.01
N VAL A 88 9.73 -11.81 -8.51
CA VAL A 88 9.51 -10.38 -8.80
C VAL A 88 8.57 -10.25 -10.00
N GLN A 89 7.53 -9.42 -9.81
CA GLN A 89 6.53 -9.08 -10.81
C GLN A 89 6.77 -7.68 -11.38
N ASP A 90 7.26 -6.77 -10.54
CA ASP A 90 7.46 -5.36 -10.89
C ASP A 90 8.48 -4.69 -9.95
N VAL A 91 8.80 -3.42 -10.20
CA VAL A 91 9.55 -2.55 -9.31
C VAL A 91 8.74 -1.27 -9.08
N ASP A 92 8.47 -0.93 -7.82
CA ASP A 92 7.67 0.26 -7.52
C ASP A 92 8.46 1.56 -7.69
N ARG A 93 7.77 2.71 -7.63
CA ARG A 93 8.39 4.04 -7.79
C ARG A 93 9.47 4.38 -6.76
N TYR A 94 9.54 3.62 -5.66
CA TYR A 94 10.53 3.78 -4.60
C TYR A 94 11.73 2.84 -4.76
N GLY A 95 11.77 2.06 -5.86
CA GLY A 95 12.83 1.11 -6.16
C GLY A 95 12.72 -0.21 -5.39
N ARG A 96 11.56 -0.51 -4.76
CA ARG A 96 11.34 -1.82 -4.12
C ARG A 96 10.93 -2.84 -5.18
N ALA A 97 11.45 -4.06 -5.08
CA ALA A 97 10.92 -5.16 -5.84
C ALA A 97 9.49 -5.48 -5.36
N VAL A 98 8.54 -5.63 -6.28
CA VAL A 98 7.16 -6.05 -5.98
C VAL A 98 7.05 -7.52 -6.35
N ALA A 99 6.85 -8.40 -5.36
CA ALA A 99 7.02 -9.84 -5.58
C ALA A 99 5.99 -10.70 -4.85
N VAL A 100 5.73 -11.88 -5.40
CA VAL A 100 5.06 -12.96 -4.67
C VAL A 100 6.14 -13.76 -3.96
N CYS A 101 6.08 -13.83 -2.63
CA CYS A 101 7.09 -14.50 -1.80
C CYS A 101 6.54 -15.78 -1.18
N ALA A 102 7.38 -16.82 -1.15
CA ALA A 102 7.10 -18.06 -0.44
C ALA A 102 8.10 -18.31 0.68
N ALA A 103 7.64 -18.77 1.84
CA ALA A 103 8.46 -19.14 2.98
C ALA A 103 8.20 -20.60 3.38
N GLY A 104 9.14 -21.51 3.04
CA GLY A 104 8.92 -22.95 3.24
C GLY A 104 7.85 -23.53 2.31
N GLY A 105 7.64 -22.94 1.13
CA GLY A 105 6.65 -23.37 0.14
C GLY A 105 5.26 -22.72 0.28
N GLU A 106 5.00 -22.02 1.39
CA GLU A 106 3.74 -21.32 1.62
C GLU A 106 3.79 -19.86 1.13
N ASP A 107 2.74 -19.40 0.46
CA ASP A 107 2.60 -18.00 0.01
C ASP A 107 2.42 -17.06 1.21
N VAL A 108 3.39 -16.18 1.43
CA VAL A 108 3.45 -15.27 2.58
C VAL A 108 2.30 -14.26 2.52
N GLY A 109 1.98 -13.74 1.33
CA GLY A 109 0.87 -12.80 1.16
C GLY A 109 -0.48 -13.45 1.45
N ALA A 110 -0.67 -14.69 1.00
CA ALA A 110 -1.88 -15.45 1.29
C ALA A 110 -2.06 -15.68 2.79
N LEU A 111 -0.97 -16.01 3.51
CA LEU A 111 -1.00 -16.19 4.97
C LEU A 111 -1.36 -14.89 5.70
N MET A 112 -0.75 -13.76 5.32
CA MET A 112 -1.07 -12.45 5.90
C MET A 112 -2.55 -12.10 5.74
N VAL A 113 -3.09 -12.28 4.53
CA VAL A 113 -4.50 -11.98 4.23
C VAL A 113 -5.43 -12.96 4.94
N ARG A 114 -5.13 -14.26 4.94
CA ARG A 114 -5.95 -15.29 5.61
C ARG A 114 -6.00 -15.11 7.13
N ARG A 115 -4.91 -14.64 7.75
CA ARG A 115 -4.87 -14.33 9.19
C ARG A 115 -5.52 -12.98 9.53
N GLY A 116 -6.03 -12.26 8.53
CA GLY A 116 -6.67 -10.96 8.69
C GLY A 116 -5.69 -9.87 9.10
N MET A 117 -4.39 -10.01 8.82
CA MET A 117 -3.36 -9.01 9.13
C MET A 117 -2.99 -8.13 7.93
N ALA A 118 -3.59 -8.41 6.77
CA ALA A 118 -3.58 -7.57 5.60
C ALA A 118 -4.87 -7.82 4.79
N VAL A 119 -5.13 -6.98 3.79
CA VAL A 119 -6.26 -7.11 2.86
C VAL A 119 -5.77 -7.39 1.45
N ALA A 120 -6.63 -7.97 0.61
CA ALA A 120 -6.30 -8.17 -0.79
C ALA A 120 -6.32 -6.82 -1.53
N TYR A 121 -5.22 -6.45 -2.17
CA TYR A 121 -5.13 -5.18 -2.87
C TYR A 121 -5.64 -5.30 -4.32
N LEU A 122 -6.96 -5.21 -4.46
CA LEU A 122 -7.68 -5.50 -5.71
C LEU A 122 -7.31 -4.60 -6.89
N ARG A 123 -6.71 -3.43 -6.62
CA ARG A 123 -6.16 -2.55 -7.66
C ARG A 123 -5.09 -3.27 -8.51
N TYR A 124 -4.33 -4.18 -7.91
CA TYR A 124 -3.20 -4.84 -8.56
C TYR A 124 -3.44 -6.33 -8.83
N SER A 125 -4.24 -7.02 -8.00
CA SER A 125 -4.47 -8.45 -8.17
C SER A 125 -5.71 -8.96 -7.45
N SER A 126 -6.35 -9.99 -8.02
CA SER A 126 -7.38 -10.79 -7.37
C SER A 126 -6.83 -12.01 -6.63
N ARG A 127 -5.50 -12.22 -6.60
CA ARG A 127 -4.84 -13.44 -6.08
C ARG A 127 -5.30 -13.86 -4.68
N TYR A 128 -5.62 -12.91 -3.81
CA TYR A 128 -5.90 -13.17 -2.39
C TYR A 128 -7.36 -12.97 -1.99
N THR A 129 -8.29 -12.78 -2.93
CA THR A 129 -9.72 -12.58 -2.65
C THR A 129 -10.33 -13.71 -1.82
N ASN A 130 -10.00 -14.97 -2.14
CA ASN A 130 -10.51 -16.13 -1.40
C ASN A 130 -9.94 -16.21 0.03
N ALA A 131 -8.67 -15.83 0.22
CA ALA A 131 -8.06 -15.77 1.54
C ALA A 131 -8.72 -14.70 2.40
N GLU A 132 -9.00 -13.53 1.81
CA GLU A 132 -9.67 -12.43 2.49
C GLU A 132 -11.13 -12.78 2.83
N ALA A 133 -11.86 -13.39 1.90
CA ALA A 133 -13.23 -13.83 2.12
C ALA A 133 -13.33 -14.80 3.31
N ALA A 134 -12.37 -15.72 3.45
CA ALA A 134 -12.31 -16.62 4.59
C ALA A 134 -11.97 -15.88 5.90
N ALA A 135 -11.01 -14.95 5.88
CA ALA A 135 -10.66 -14.15 7.05
C ALA A 135 -11.85 -13.30 7.55
N ARG A 136 -12.64 -12.76 6.60
CA ARG A 136 -13.90 -12.04 6.88
C ARG A 136 -14.94 -12.96 7.52
N ALA A 137 -15.16 -14.13 6.93
CA ALA A 137 -16.14 -15.10 7.43
C ALA A 137 -15.79 -15.62 8.84
N GLU A 138 -14.50 -15.75 9.14
CA GLU A 138 -14.00 -16.18 10.45
C GLU A 138 -13.89 -15.04 11.47
N GLY A 139 -14.00 -13.78 11.03
CA GLY A 139 -13.90 -12.61 11.92
C GLY A 139 -12.55 -12.53 12.62
N VAL A 140 -11.44 -12.75 11.89
CA VAL A 140 -10.07 -12.77 12.43
C VAL A 140 -9.29 -11.50 12.10
N GLY A 141 -8.31 -11.17 12.94
CA GLY A 141 -7.44 -10.01 12.74
C GLY A 141 -8.21 -8.70 12.64
N LEU A 142 -8.01 -7.96 11.55
CA LEU A 142 -8.73 -6.73 11.23
C LEU A 142 -10.25 -6.95 11.17
N TRP A 143 -10.70 -8.12 10.71
CA TRP A 143 -12.13 -8.45 10.61
C TRP A 143 -12.81 -8.71 11.95
N ALA A 144 -12.04 -8.76 13.04
CA ALA A 144 -12.52 -8.85 14.42
C ALA A 144 -12.64 -7.48 15.12
N ALA A 145 -12.41 -6.40 14.39
CA ALA A 145 -12.19 -5.06 14.91
C ALA A 145 -12.95 -4.01 14.09
N ASP A 146 -13.06 -2.80 14.64
CA ASP A 146 -13.33 -1.60 13.88
C ASP A 146 -12.01 -1.06 13.35
N TRP A 147 -11.92 -0.90 12.02
CA TRP A 147 -10.69 -0.52 11.34
C TRP A 147 -11.00 0.29 10.09
N VAL A 148 -10.00 1.05 9.63
CA VAL A 148 -10.02 1.77 8.35
C VAL A 148 -9.13 1.00 7.38
N ALA A 149 -9.53 0.89 6.12
CA ALA A 149 -8.68 0.27 5.11
C ALA A 149 -7.32 0.97 5.01
N PRO A 150 -6.18 0.26 4.87
CA PRO A 150 -4.87 0.90 4.87
C PRO A 150 -4.70 1.97 3.78
N GLU A 151 -5.23 1.72 2.58
CA GLU A 151 -5.27 2.74 1.52
C GLU A 151 -6.05 4.01 1.94
N ASP A 152 -7.21 3.86 2.57
CA ASP A 152 -7.98 5.01 3.08
C ASP A 152 -7.23 5.74 4.20
N TYR A 153 -6.54 5.00 5.08
CA TYR A 153 -5.72 5.57 6.15
C TYR A 153 -4.57 6.39 5.59
N ARG A 154 -3.80 5.84 4.63
CA ARG A 154 -2.72 6.56 3.94
C ARG A 154 -3.22 7.84 3.27
N GLN A 155 -4.33 7.77 2.53
CA GLN A 155 -4.91 8.96 1.88
C GLN A 155 -5.32 10.02 2.90
N ALA A 156 -5.85 9.61 4.05
CA ALA A 156 -6.25 10.53 5.11
C ALA A 156 -5.04 11.23 5.76
N GLU A 157 -3.93 10.50 5.97
CA GLU A 157 -2.67 11.06 6.50
C GLU A 157 -1.98 11.96 5.47
N GLU A 158 -1.88 11.54 4.21
CA GLU A 158 -1.35 12.35 3.10
C GLU A 158 -2.11 13.67 2.97
N ALA A 159 -3.44 13.65 3.12
CA ALA A 159 -4.26 14.86 3.10
C ALA A 159 -3.95 15.84 4.25
N GLN A 160 -3.36 15.38 5.36
CA GLN A 160 -2.92 16.25 6.44
C GLN A 160 -1.51 16.79 6.27
N ALA A 161 -0.73 16.23 5.35
CA ALA A 161 0.61 16.74 5.09
C ALA A 161 0.48 18.15 4.52
N VAL A 162 1.16 19.10 5.14
CA VAL A 162 1.28 20.47 4.62
C VAL A 162 2.02 20.39 3.27
N PRO A 163 1.41 20.78 2.14
CA PRO A 163 2.03 20.60 0.82
C PRO A 163 3.30 21.44 0.64
N ASP A 164 3.26 22.67 1.15
CA ASP A 164 4.34 23.64 1.17
C ASP A 164 4.17 24.52 2.42
N ALA A 165 5.28 25.02 2.99
CA ALA A 165 5.25 25.90 4.15
C ALA A 165 4.35 27.14 3.92
N ASP A 166 4.30 27.64 2.69
CA ASP A 166 3.46 28.77 2.29
C ASP A 166 1.98 28.37 2.14
N CYS A 167 1.67 27.07 2.04
CA CYS A 167 0.33 26.50 1.86
C CYS A 167 -0.28 25.96 3.16
N ALA A 168 0.02 26.59 4.29
CA ALA A 168 -0.37 26.15 5.62
C ALA A 168 -1.76 26.65 6.09
N ILE A 169 -2.66 27.08 5.21
CA ILE A 169 -4.02 27.51 5.62
C ILE A 169 -4.99 26.34 5.45
N LYS A 170 -5.63 25.90 6.54
CA LYS A 170 -6.56 24.76 6.52
C LYS A 170 -7.99 25.19 6.23
N GLY A 171 -8.54 24.83 5.07
CA GLY A 171 -9.94 25.06 4.73
C GLY A 171 -10.82 23.83 4.96
N ASN A 172 -11.72 23.86 5.95
CA ASN A 172 -12.63 22.76 6.25
C ASN A 172 -14.12 23.12 5.99
N VAL A 173 -14.95 22.09 5.82
CA VAL A 173 -16.38 22.19 5.55
C VAL A 173 -17.16 21.57 6.71
N GLY A 174 -17.71 22.44 7.56
CA GLY A 174 -18.49 22.05 8.72
C GLY A 174 -19.92 21.59 8.40
N ALA A 175 -20.66 21.22 9.44
CA ALA A 175 -22.08 20.88 9.34
C ALA A 175 -22.88 22.01 8.64
N GLY A 176 -23.83 21.63 7.77
CA GLY A 176 -24.61 22.58 6.98
C GLY A 176 -23.84 23.21 5.80
N GLY A 177 -22.66 22.69 5.43
CA GLY A 177 -21.90 23.16 4.27
C GLY A 177 -21.11 24.46 4.53
N ARG A 178 -20.98 24.88 5.79
CA ARG A 178 -20.23 26.08 6.16
C ARG A 178 -18.74 25.88 5.88
N ARG A 179 -18.19 26.67 4.95
CA ARG A 179 -16.78 26.67 4.58
C ARG A 179 -16.00 27.68 5.40
N ILE A 180 -15.08 27.21 6.25
CA ILE A 180 -14.19 28.08 7.03
C ILE A 180 -12.73 27.72 6.82
N TYR A 181 -11.83 28.71 6.93
CA TYR A 181 -10.39 28.45 6.94
C TYR A 181 -9.74 28.87 8.26
N HIS A 182 -8.73 28.11 8.65
CA HIS A 182 -7.92 28.31 9.84
C HIS A 182 -6.48 28.68 9.45
N LEU A 183 -5.95 29.74 10.04
CA LEU A 183 -4.56 30.14 9.94
C LEU A 183 -3.70 29.43 11.00
N PRO A 184 -2.40 29.19 10.73
CA PRO A 184 -1.46 28.77 11.76
C PRO A 184 -1.54 29.66 13.00
N GLY A 185 -1.58 29.05 14.18
CA GLY A 185 -1.68 29.74 15.47
C GLY A 185 -3.12 30.01 15.97
N GLN A 186 -4.15 29.73 15.17
CA GLN A 186 -5.54 29.72 15.65
C GLN A 186 -5.81 28.53 16.57
N ALA A 187 -6.78 28.68 17.49
CA ALA A 187 -7.04 27.70 18.54
C ALA A 187 -7.40 26.33 17.97
N ASP A 188 -8.22 26.31 16.91
CA ASP A 188 -8.72 25.08 16.29
C ASP A 188 -7.82 24.57 15.15
N TYR A 189 -6.73 25.28 14.82
CA TYR A 189 -5.88 24.94 13.68
C TYR A 189 -5.27 23.55 13.79
N ALA A 190 -4.74 23.19 14.98
CA ALA A 190 -4.12 21.88 15.21
C ALA A 190 -5.16 20.74 15.15
N ALA A 191 -6.38 20.98 15.63
CA ALA A 191 -7.46 19.99 15.66
C ALA A 191 -8.17 19.85 14.30
N THR A 192 -8.10 20.87 13.44
CA THR A 192 -8.69 20.83 12.10
C THR A 192 -7.92 19.84 11.23
N ARG A 193 -8.65 18.85 10.71
CA ARG A 193 -8.14 17.85 9.77
C ARG A 193 -8.76 18.11 8.40
N ILE A 194 -7.97 17.97 7.34
CA ILE A 194 -8.41 18.18 5.96
C ILE A 194 -8.94 16.89 5.37
N ASN A 195 -10.16 16.91 4.85
CA ASN A 195 -10.78 15.83 4.11
C ASN A 195 -11.10 16.27 2.66
N PRO A 196 -10.22 15.95 1.69
CA PRO A 196 -10.43 16.32 0.29
C PRO A 196 -11.75 15.83 -0.31
N ARG A 197 -12.29 14.71 0.18
CA ARG A 197 -13.59 14.16 -0.28
C ARG A 197 -14.77 15.08 0.07
N LYS A 198 -14.63 15.97 1.05
CA LYS A 198 -15.63 17.00 1.41
C LYS A 198 -15.37 18.34 0.71
N GLY A 199 -14.38 18.41 -0.18
CA GLY A 199 -13.92 19.67 -0.77
C GLY A 199 -13.17 20.56 0.22
N GLU A 200 -12.59 19.96 1.26
CA GLU A 200 -11.64 20.61 2.18
C GLU A 200 -10.25 20.58 1.57
N GLN A 201 -9.45 21.62 1.80
CA GLN A 201 -8.14 21.73 1.18
C GLN A 201 -7.22 22.67 1.95
N TRP A 202 -5.94 22.57 1.63
CA TRP A 202 -4.92 23.54 2.00
C TRP A 202 -4.98 24.74 1.05
N PHE A 203 -4.70 25.93 1.56
CA PHE A 203 -4.57 27.17 0.77
C PHE A 203 -3.22 27.83 1.04
N CYS A 204 -2.70 28.51 0.01
CA CYS A 204 -1.44 29.26 0.07
C CYS A 204 -1.64 30.74 0.38
N SER A 205 -2.88 31.22 0.37
CA SER A 205 -3.20 32.54 0.90
C SER A 205 -4.65 32.63 1.37
N GLU A 206 -4.93 33.59 2.24
CA GLU A 206 -6.32 33.89 2.60
C GLU A 206 -7.13 34.39 1.40
N ALA A 207 -6.50 35.03 0.41
CA ALA A 207 -7.15 35.49 -0.80
C ALA A 207 -7.67 34.30 -1.63
N GLU A 208 -6.84 33.28 -1.78
CA GLU A 208 -7.22 32.01 -2.41
C GLU A 208 -8.37 31.33 -1.66
N ALA A 209 -8.27 31.22 -0.33
CA ALA A 209 -9.32 30.63 0.50
C ALA A 209 -10.66 31.37 0.32
N ARG A 210 -10.63 32.71 0.32
CA ARG A 210 -11.82 33.54 0.07
C ARG A 210 -12.38 33.36 -1.34
N ALA A 211 -11.52 33.29 -2.35
CA ALA A 211 -11.92 33.04 -3.74
C ALA A 211 -12.59 31.66 -3.90
N ALA A 212 -12.13 30.66 -3.13
CA ALA A 212 -12.75 29.33 -3.05
C ALA A 212 -14.03 29.28 -2.17
N GLY A 213 -14.52 30.43 -1.68
CA GLY A 213 -15.76 30.53 -0.91
C GLY A 213 -15.61 30.24 0.58
N PHE A 214 -14.39 30.15 1.11
CA PHE A 214 -14.14 29.96 2.55
C PHE A 214 -14.08 31.29 3.28
N ARG A 215 -14.56 31.32 4.51
CA ARG A 215 -14.49 32.49 5.40
C ARG A 215 -13.56 32.23 6.57
N ARG A 216 -12.92 33.25 7.11
CA ARG A 216 -12.00 33.07 8.24
C ARG A 216 -12.74 32.51 9.44
N ALA A 217 -12.16 31.49 10.09
CA ALA A 217 -12.65 31.02 11.37
C ALA A 217 -12.53 32.10 12.45
N SER A 218 -13.53 32.21 13.30
CA SER A 218 -13.60 33.24 14.34
C SER A 218 -12.60 33.02 15.48
N ARG A 219 -12.04 31.81 15.63
CA ARG A 219 -11.14 31.37 16.70
C ARG A 219 -10.08 30.41 16.16
#